data_AF-A0AAV7JJ96-F1
#
_entry.id   AF-A0AAV7JJ96-F1
#
_cell.length_a   1.000
_cell.length_b   1.000
_cell.length_c   1.000
_cell.angle_alpha   90.00
_cell.angle_beta   90.00
_cell.angle_gamma   90.00
#
_symmetry.space_group_name_H-M   'P 1'
#
loop_
_entity.id
_entity.type
_entity.pdbx_description
1 polymer ?
#
loop_
_entity_poly.entity_id
_entity_poly.type
_entity_poly.pdbx_seq_one_letter_code
_entity_poly.pdbx_strand_id
1 'polypeptide(L)'
;MALVQASIDSRIKVDQGKNETTKTPSLQDVKVHMESSGAYTGIFPETFKLLNIILVLQVGTASVERSFSHMKQIKTRLRNRLNDANLAHLIRIAIEGPELFSVNFDEVLKVFKEKNRRIQL
;
A
#
# COMPACT_ATOMS: atom_id res chain seq x y z
N MET A 1 46.48 -0.21 18.00
CA MET A 1 45.53 -1.27 17.63
C MET A 1 44.62 -1.71 18.79
N ALA A 2 45.09 -1.81 20.04
CA ALA A 2 44.23 -2.20 21.18
C ALA A 2 43.22 -1.13 21.66
N LEU A 3 43.53 0.16 21.50
CA LEU A 3 42.65 1.26 21.94
C LEU A 3 41.45 1.52 21.00
N VAL A 4 41.53 1.09 19.73
CA VAL A 4 40.44 1.26 18.76
C VAL A 4 39.37 0.20 18.95
N GLN A 5 39.75 -1.03 19.32
CA GLN A 5 38.79 -2.11 19.57
C GLN A 5 37.94 -1.88 20.83
N ALA A 6 38.53 -1.33 21.90
CA ALA A 6 37.81 -0.93 23.10
C ALA A 6 36.76 0.18 22.85
N SER A 7 36.95 1.00 21.81
CA SER A 7 35.98 2.02 21.39
C SER A 7 34.84 1.47 20.54
N ILE A 8 35.00 0.27 19.94
CA ILE A 8 33.97 -0.41 19.16
C ILE A 8 33.10 -1.27 20.09
N ASP A 9 33.73 -1.93 21.08
CA ASP A 9 33.06 -2.82 22.02
C ASP A 9 32.14 -2.07 23.02
N SER A 10 32.39 -0.79 23.27
CA SER A 10 31.49 0.07 24.06
C SER A 10 30.22 0.47 23.31
N ARG A 11 30.15 0.26 22.00
CA ARG A 11 29.01 0.63 21.14
C ARG A 11 28.02 -0.52 20.90
N ILE A 12 28.34 -1.75 21.33
CA ILE A 12 27.55 -2.98 21.11
C ILE A 12 26.82 -3.47 22.39
N LYS A 13 26.79 -2.69 23.48
CA LYS A 13 25.91 -3.02 24.62
C LYS A 13 24.47 -2.59 24.37
N VAL A 14 23.77 -3.46 23.65
CA VAL A 14 22.32 -3.63 23.74
C VAL A 14 22.01 -4.39 25.04
N ASP A 15 20.97 -3.90 25.73
CA ASP A 15 20.12 -4.61 26.72
C ASP A 15 20.62 -4.72 28.18
N GLN A 16 19.84 -4.51 29.26
CA GLN A 16 18.38 -4.42 29.45
C GLN A 16 18.02 -3.42 30.57
N GLY A 17 16.78 -2.88 30.52
CA GLY A 17 15.99 -2.65 31.73
C GLY A 17 15.58 -1.20 32.04
N LYS A 18 14.56 -0.70 31.35
CA LYS A 18 13.42 -0.01 31.98
C LYS A 18 12.23 0.06 31.00
N ASN A 19 11.10 -0.39 31.52
CA ASN A 19 9.91 -0.76 30.80
C ASN A 19 9.01 0.47 30.79
N GLU A 20 9.17 1.28 29.75
CA GLU A 20 8.19 2.27 29.35
C GLU A 20 8.06 2.08 27.85
N THR A 21 6.88 1.67 27.38
CA THR A 21 6.56 1.65 25.95
C THR A 21 6.56 3.10 25.46
N THR A 22 7.75 3.64 25.19
CA THR A 22 7.92 4.81 24.36
C THR A 22 7.47 4.38 22.97
N LYS A 23 6.16 4.51 22.70
CA LYS A 23 5.58 4.31 21.38
C LYS A 23 6.43 5.15 20.43
N THR A 24 7.23 4.51 19.59
CA THR A 24 7.87 5.22 18.49
C THR A 24 6.73 5.85 17.70
N PRO A 25 6.67 7.20 17.60
CA PRO A 25 5.59 7.84 16.88
C PRO A 25 5.66 7.37 15.44
N SER A 26 4.55 6.88 14.91
CA SER A 26 4.47 6.54 13.51
C SER A 26 4.79 7.78 12.67
N LEU A 27 5.24 7.61 11.43
CA LEU A 27 5.50 8.75 10.55
C LEU A 27 4.24 9.63 10.37
N GLN A 28 3.05 9.05 10.53
CA GLN A 28 1.78 9.77 10.53
C GLN A 28 1.60 10.63 11.77
N ASP A 29 1.98 10.12 12.94
CA ASP A 29 1.95 10.89 14.21
C ASP A 29 2.91 12.08 14.17
N VAL A 30 4.08 11.90 13.52
CA VAL A 30 5.05 13.00 13.30
C VAL A 30 4.44 14.08 12.42
N LYS A 31 3.75 13.71 11.34
CA LYS A 31 3.03 14.68 10.48
C LYS A 31 1.95 15.43 11.26
N VAL A 32 1.13 14.71 12.04
CA VAL A 32 0.08 15.31 12.87
C VAL A 32 0.67 16.27 13.92
N HIS A 33 1.78 15.91 14.56
CA HIS A 33 2.46 16.78 15.52
C HIS A 33 3.04 18.05 14.85
N MET A 34 3.63 17.90 13.66
CA MET A 34 4.15 19.04 12.89
C MET A 34 3.03 19.98 12.42
N GLU A 35 1.85 19.45 12.06
CA GLU A 35 0.67 20.22 11.69
C GLU A 35 0.03 20.91 12.91
N SER A 36 -0.07 20.21 14.04
CA SER A 36 -0.63 20.73 15.29
C SER A 36 0.20 21.88 15.86
N SER A 37 1.52 21.85 15.66
CA SER A 37 2.40 22.91 16.14
C SER A 37 2.38 24.15 15.25
N GLY A 38 1.77 24.09 14.05
CA GLY A 38 1.40 25.22 13.17
C GLY A 38 2.54 26.05 12.58
N ALA A 39 3.67 26.16 13.26
CA ALA A 39 4.80 27.02 12.90
C ALA A 39 5.74 26.38 11.88
N TYR A 40 5.89 25.04 11.90
CA TYR A 40 6.88 24.34 11.09
C TYR A 40 6.51 24.23 9.61
N THR A 41 5.23 24.31 9.27
CA THR A 41 4.74 24.26 7.88
C THR A 41 5.19 25.49 7.07
N GLY A 42 5.32 26.64 7.73
CA GLY A 42 5.84 27.87 7.13
C GLY A 42 7.37 28.01 7.20
N ILE A 43 8.00 27.48 8.27
CA ILE A 43 9.46 27.59 8.47
C ILE A 43 10.23 26.57 7.62
N PHE A 44 9.70 25.36 7.44
CA PHE A 44 10.35 24.29 6.70
C PHE A 44 9.42 23.64 5.65
N PRO A 45 9.08 24.36 4.57
CA PRO A 45 8.17 23.85 3.54
C PRO A 45 8.73 22.60 2.83
N GLU A 46 10.05 22.53 2.62
CA GLU A 46 10.67 21.43 1.88
C GLU A 46 10.72 20.12 2.68
N THR A 47 10.95 20.18 3.99
CA THR A 47 10.93 18.98 4.84
C THR A 47 9.52 18.42 4.98
N PHE A 48 8.51 19.30 5.03
CA PHE A 48 7.11 18.89 5.06
C PHE A 48 6.70 18.21 3.74
N LYS A 49 7.11 18.76 2.59
CA LYS A 49 6.92 18.10 1.28
C LYS A 49 7.60 16.73 1.23
N LEU A 50 8.85 16.63 1.70
CA LEU A 50 9.57 15.37 1.75
C LEU A 50 8.87 14.33 2.63
N LEU A 51 8.38 14.73 3.81
CA LEU A 51 7.63 13.86 4.70
C LEU A 51 6.36 13.33 4.02
N ASN A 52 5.63 14.19 3.31
CA ASN A 52 4.46 13.78 2.54
C ASN A 52 4.80 12.80 1.42
N ILE A 53 5.92 13.01 0.71
CA ILE A 53 6.38 12.07 -0.32
C ILE A 53 6.73 10.72 0.30
N ILE A 54 7.46 10.69 1.41
CA ILE A 54 7.83 9.44 2.11
C ILE A 54 6.58 8.70 2.57
N LEU A 55 5.60 9.41 3.13
CA LEU A 55 4.32 8.83 3.53
C LEU A 55 3.54 8.24 2.34
N VAL A 56 3.46 8.96 1.23
CA VAL A 56 2.79 8.47 0.01
C VAL A 56 3.55 7.28 -0.59
N LEU A 57 4.88 7.29 -0.56
CA LEU A 57 5.69 6.16 -1.04
C LEU A 57 5.49 4.91 -0.19
N GLN A 58 5.44 5.05 1.14
CA GLN A 58 5.15 3.95 2.06
C GLN A 58 3.71 3.41 1.87
N VAL A 59 2.74 4.28 1.60
CA VAL A 59 1.38 3.84 1.23
C VAL A 59 1.39 3.19 -0.16
N GLY A 60 2.25 3.66 -1.07
CA GLY A 60 2.43 3.12 -2.40
C GLY A 60 2.91 1.67 -2.40
N THR A 61 3.83 1.29 -1.51
CA THR A 61 4.27 -0.10 -1.39
C THR A 61 3.11 -1.01 -0.96
N ALA A 62 2.30 -0.59 0.02
CA ALA A 62 1.10 -1.32 0.43
C ALA A 62 0.03 -1.39 -0.69
N SER A 63 -0.10 -0.33 -1.51
CA SER A 63 -1.02 -0.30 -2.65
C SER A 63 -0.61 -1.29 -3.74
N VAL A 64 0.70 -1.42 -4.01
CA VAL A 64 1.24 -2.38 -4.96
C VAL A 64 0.99 -3.80 -4.47
N GLU A 65 1.28 -4.10 -3.20
CA GLU A 65 0.97 -5.41 -2.58
C GLU A 65 -0.53 -5.75 -2.64
N ARG A 66 -1.41 -4.78 -2.36
CA ARG A 66 -2.87 -4.94 -2.50
C ARG A 66 -3.25 -5.33 -3.93
N SER A 67 -2.68 -4.68 -4.94
CA SER A 67 -2.98 -4.97 -6.35
C SER A 67 -2.50 -6.38 -6.76
N PHE A 68 -1.32 -6.80 -6.31
CA PHE A 68 -0.80 -8.15 -6.54
C PHE A 68 -1.61 -9.23 -5.82
N SER A 69 -2.14 -8.94 -4.63
CA SER A 69 -3.02 -9.84 -3.90
C SER A 69 -4.32 -10.10 -4.67
N HIS A 70 -4.97 -9.04 -5.19
CA HIS A 70 -6.15 -9.18 -6.04
C HIS A 70 -5.81 -9.88 -7.37
N MET A 71 -4.65 -9.59 -7.96
CA MET A 71 -4.20 -10.30 -9.15
C MET A 71 -4.07 -11.81 -8.92
N LYS A 72 -3.56 -12.23 -7.75
CA LYS A 72 -3.46 -13.64 -7.34
C LYS A 72 -4.84 -14.29 -7.16
N GLN A 73 -5.82 -13.55 -6.64
CA GLN A 73 -7.21 -14.01 -6.53
C GLN A 73 -7.85 -14.20 -7.92
N ILE A 74 -7.57 -13.29 -8.86
CA ILE A 74 -8.14 -13.31 -10.22
C ILE A 74 -7.46 -14.37 -11.11
N LYS A 75 -6.11 -14.42 -11.12
CA LYS A 75 -5.33 -15.40 -11.89
C LYS A 75 -5.10 -16.66 -11.06
N THR A 76 -6.05 -17.58 -11.15
CA THR A 76 -5.90 -18.93 -10.60
C THR A 76 -5.25 -19.87 -11.62
N ARG A 77 -4.83 -21.06 -11.18
CA ARG A 77 -4.26 -22.10 -12.08
C ARG A 77 -5.16 -22.41 -13.28
N LEU A 78 -6.48 -22.43 -13.07
CA LEU A 78 -7.47 -22.72 -14.13
C LEU A 78 -7.80 -21.49 -14.98
N ARG A 79 -7.61 -20.28 -14.44
CA ARG A 79 -7.93 -19.00 -15.09
C ARG A 79 -6.66 -18.19 -15.39
N ASN A 80 -5.65 -18.83 -15.96
CA ASN A 80 -4.38 -18.16 -16.28
C ASN A 80 -4.38 -17.47 -17.65
N ARG A 81 -5.27 -17.87 -18.57
CA ARG A 81 -5.41 -17.33 -19.94
C ARG A 81 -6.30 -16.08 -19.96
N LEU A 82 -5.80 -15.00 -19.37
CA LEU A 82 -6.40 -13.66 -19.41
C LEU A 82 -5.50 -12.74 -20.22
N ASN A 83 -6.10 -11.96 -21.13
CA ASN A 83 -5.40 -10.86 -21.79
C ASN A 83 -5.08 -9.75 -20.77
N ASP A 84 -3.98 -9.02 -20.97
CA ASP A 84 -3.50 -8.00 -20.04
C ASP A 84 -4.55 -6.90 -19.81
N ALA A 85 -5.25 -6.47 -20.87
CA ALA A 85 -6.34 -5.51 -20.77
C ALA A 85 -7.49 -6.04 -19.87
N ASN A 86 -7.86 -7.32 -20.02
CA ASN A 86 -8.93 -7.92 -19.21
C ASN A 86 -8.49 -8.07 -17.75
N LEU A 87 -7.24 -8.43 -17.52
CA LEU A 87 -6.69 -8.55 -16.18
C LEU A 87 -6.69 -7.19 -15.46
N ALA A 88 -6.22 -6.14 -16.13
CA ALA A 88 -6.21 -4.78 -15.59
C ALA A 88 -7.63 -4.31 -15.23
N HIS A 89 -8.62 -4.53 -16.10
CA HIS A 89 -10.02 -4.20 -15.80
C HIS A 89 -10.55 -4.96 -14.60
N LEU A 90 -10.24 -6.26 -14.47
CA LEU A 90 -10.70 -7.07 -13.34
C LEU A 90 -10.07 -6.64 -12.01
N ILE A 91 -8.76 -6.34 -12.01
CA ILE A 91 -8.07 -5.81 -10.81
C ILE A 91 -8.68 -4.47 -10.41
N ARG A 92 -8.97 -3.60 -11.39
CA ARG A 92 -9.62 -2.31 -11.14
C ARG A 92 -11.00 -2.48 -10.50
N ILE A 93 -11.83 -3.37 -11.04
CA ILE A 93 -13.15 -3.69 -10.45
C ILE A 93 -12.98 -4.30 -9.06
N ALA A 94 -11.95 -5.11 -8.80
CA ALA A 94 -11.74 -5.70 -7.48
C ALA A 94 -11.32 -4.68 -6.42
N ILE A 95 -10.64 -3.59 -6.81
CA ILE A 95 -10.17 -2.53 -5.89
C ILE A 95 -11.19 -1.39 -5.74
N GLU A 96 -11.80 -0.97 -6.85
CA GLU A 96 -12.64 0.23 -6.95
C GLU A 96 -14.12 -0.10 -7.21
N GLY A 97 -14.45 -1.36 -7.46
CA GLY A 97 -15.79 -1.75 -7.88
C GLY A 97 -16.83 -1.66 -6.75
N PRO A 98 -18.11 -1.49 -7.12
CA PRO A 98 -19.20 -1.50 -6.16
C PRO A 98 -19.31 -2.88 -5.49
N GLU A 99 -19.90 -2.92 -4.29
CA GLU A 99 -20.11 -4.19 -3.60
C GLU A 99 -20.98 -5.13 -4.44
N LEU A 100 -20.66 -6.42 -4.40
CA LEU A 100 -21.24 -7.44 -5.29
C LEU A 100 -22.79 -7.50 -5.22
N PHE A 101 -23.36 -7.15 -4.06
CA PHE A 101 -24.81 -7.17 -3.81
C PHE A 101 -25.54 -5.90 -4.23
N SER A 102 -24.81 -4.83 -4.57
CA SER A 102 -25.39 -3.57 -5.07
C SER A 102 -25.61 -3.59 -6.58
N VAL A 103 -25.09 -4.60 -7.28
CA VAL A 103 -25.18 -4.74 -8.73
C VAL A 103 -26.45 -5.49 -9.12
N ASN A 104 -27.24 -4.93 -10.03
CA ASN A 104 -28.42 -5.58 -10.58
C ASN A 104 -28.01 -6.70 -11.56
N PHE A 105 -28.06 -7.95 -11.09
CA PHE A 105 -27.68 -9.13 -11.88
C PHE A 105 -28.54 -9.35 -13.12
N ASP A 106 -29.82 -8.96 -13.11
CA ASP A 106 -30.71 -9.15 -14.27
C ASP A 106 -30.30 -8.23 -15.44
N GLU A 107 -29.90 -7.01 -15.13
CA GLU A 107 -29.39 -6.06 -16.12
C GLU A 107 -28.06 -6.55 -16.71
N VAL A 108 -27.15 -7.03 -15.86
CA VAL A 108 -25.87 -7.62 -16.29
C VAL A 108 -26.12 -8.82 -17.20
N LEU A 109 -27.08 -9.69 -16.86
CA LEU A 109 -27.40 -10.87 -17.66
C LEU A 109 -27.98 -10.48 -19.03
N LYS A 110 -28.81 -9.43 -19.09
CA LYS A 110 -29.35 -8.93 -20.35
C LYS A 110 -28.23 -8.46 -21.29
N VAL A 111 -27.33 -7.61 -20.80
CA VAL A 111 -26.15 -7.14 -21.55
C VAL A 111 -25.24 -8.31 -21.93
N PHE A 112 -25.09 -9.30 -21.03
CA PHE A 112 -24.31 -10.49 -21.29
C PHE A 112 -24.87 -11.32 -22.45
N LYS A 113 -26.20 -11.42 -22.58
CA LYS A 113 -26.88 -12.16 -23.66
C LYS A 113 -26.84 -11.44 -25.01
N GLU A 114 -26.87 -10.11 -25.01
CA GLU A 114 -26.87 -9.30 -26.24
C GLU A 114 -25.56 -9.41 -27.04
N LYS A 115 -24.44 -9.72 -26.38
CA LYS A 115 -23.13 -9.81 -27.03
C LYS A 115 -22.86 -11.21 -27.59
N ASN A 116 -22.65 -11.32 -28.91
CA ASN A 116 -22.23 -12.56 -29.56
C ASN A 116 -20.79 -12.91 -29.16
N ARG A 117 -20.62 -13.97 -28.35
CA ARG A 117 -19.32 -14.42 -27.80
C ARG A 117 -18.79 -15.71 -28.42
N ARG A 118 -19.37 -16.18 -29.54
CA ARG A 118 -18.83 -17.33 -30.26
C ARG A 118 -17.44 -16.99 -30.80
N ILE A 119 -16.48 -17.85 -30.51
CA ILE A 119 -15.17 -17.82 -31.16
C ILE A 119 -15.45 -18.17 -32.63
N GLN A 120 -15.15 -17.25 -33.54
CA GLN A 120 -15.12 -17.57 -34.96
C GLN A 120 -13.87 -18.42 -35.17
N LEU A 121 -14.06 -19.71 -35.45
CA LEU A 121 -13.00 -20.67 -35.77
C LEU A 121 -12.59 -20.51 -37.24
#